data_AF-A0A8T5SY76-F1
#
_entry.id   AF-A0A8T5SY76-F1
#
_cell.length_a   1.000
_cell.length_b   1.000
_cell.length_c   1.000
_cell.angle_alpha   90.00
_cell.angle_beta   90.00
_cell.angle_gamma   90.00
#
_symmetry.space_group_name_H-M   'P 1'
#
loop_
_entity.id
_entity.type
_entity.pdbx_description
1 polymer ?
#
loop_
_entity_poly.entity_id
_entity_poly.type
_entity_poly.pdbx_seq_one_letter_code
_entity_poly.pdbx_strand_id
1 'polypeptide(L)'
;MAKFTVKLFEKARDYLSEIIDPILNVCFLDPLDPWMETIVSIELNRIINRTLIREFPDLPLHLIPRYIGRVLKGVGGKEISVDLSIQHYVNEKKDLLFLGNHVLREICHDLYCAPYYDGTNTFIFYARYGHRLDSFTCGASSARSQYHLGLGSPLSVAYGMAVHDGYING
;
A
#
# COMPACT_ATOMS: atom_id res chain seq x y z
N MET A 1 -1.80 22.98 -12.68
CA MET A 1 -1.48 21.71 -13.35
C MET A 1 -1.91 20.47 -12.54
N ALA A 2 -2.97 20.53 -11.70
CA ALA A 2 -3.26 19.48 -10.70
C ALA A 2 -4.63 18.76 -10.83
N LYS A 3 -5.63 19.32 -11.53
CA LYS A 3 -6.98 18.71 -11.60
C LYS A 3 -7.10 17.55 -12.59
N PHE A 4 -6.30 17.56 -13.66
CA PHE A 4 -6.35 16.52 -14.69
C PHE A 4 -5.76 15.20 -14.18
N THR A 5 -4.66 15.29 -13.43
CA THR A 5 -3.93 14.16 -12.85
C THR A 5 -4.75 13.39 -11.82
N VAL A 6 -5.49 14.09 -10.95
CA VAL A 6 -6.34 13.43 -9.93
C VAL A 6 -7.47 12.64 -10.59
N LYS A 7 -8.17 13.22 -11.56
CA LYS A 7 -9.26 12.51 -12.25
C LYS A 7 -8.76 11.30 -13.05
N LEU A 8 -7.60 11.40 -13.69
CA LEU A 8 -6.99 10.28 -14.40
C LEU A 8 -6.58 9.17 -13.42
N PHE A 9 -6.00 9.55 -12.28
CA PHE A 9 -5.66 8.61 -11.22
C PHE A 9 -6.89 7.89 -10.68
N GLU A 10 -7.97 8.63 -10.38
CA GLU A 10 -9.23 8.04 -9.88
C GLU A 10 -9.79 7.02 -10.88
N LYS A 11 -9.81 7.36 -12.18
CA LYS A 11 -10.22 6.41 -13.22
C LYS A 11 -9.31 5.19 -13.31
N ALA A 12 -7.99 5.37 -13.22
CA ALA A 12 -7.04 4.26 -13.23
C ALA A 12 -7.20 3.36 -11.99
N ARG A 13 -7.52 3.95 -10.83
CA ARG A 13 -7.79 3.22 -9.59
C ARG A 13 -9.08 2.42 -9.72
N ASP A 14 -10.14 3.02 -10.23
CA ASP A 14 -11.42 2.34 -10.41
C ASP A 14 -11.26 1.16 -11.39
N TYR A 15 -10.53 1.36 -12.48
CA TYR A 15 -10.15 0.28 -13.40
C TYR A 15 -9.30 -0.81 -12.73
N LEU A 16 -8.33 -0.44 -11.88
CA LEU A 16 -7.54 -1.39 -11.10
C LEU A 16 -8.43 -2.26 -10.20
N SER A 17 -9.39 -1.66 -9.49
CA SER A 17 -10.35 -2.39 -8.65
C SER A 17 -11.18 -3.40 -9.46
N GLU A 18 -11.59 -3.04 -10.67
CA GLU A 18 -12.36 -3.94 -11.55
C GLU A 18 -11.56 -5.16 -12.00
N ILE A 19 -10.25 -5.02 -12.23
CA ILE A 19 -9.41 -6.11 -12.76
C ILE A 19 -8.73 -6.95 -11.68
N ILE A 20 -8.60 -6.45 -10.44
CA ILE A 20 -7.82 -7.13 -9.41
C ILE A 20 -8.57 -8.26 -8.71
N ASP A 21 -9.88 -8.09 -8.47
CA ASP A 21 -10.70 -9.11 -7.80
C ASP A 21 -10.71 -10.45 -8.55
N PRO A 22 -10.89 -10.50 -9.89
CA PRO A 22 -10.80 -11.75 -10.64
C PRO A 22 -9.41 -12.41 -10.55
N ILE A 23 -8.34 -11.61 -10.48
CA ILE A 23 -6.96 -12.08 -10.44
C ILE A 23 -6.65 -12.72 -9.09
N LEU A 24 -7.04 -12.07 -7.99
CA LEU A 24 -6.79 -12.58 -6.65
C LEU A 24 -7.55 -13.89 -6.39
N ASN A 25 -8.79 -13.96 -6.87
CA ASN A 25 -9.62 -15.17 -6.83
C ASN A 25 -9.06 -16.33 -7.66
N VAL A 26 -8.02 -16.15 -8.46
CA VAL A 26 -7.36 -17.25 -9.18
C VAL A 26 -6.00 -17.55 -8.54
N CYS A 27 -5.28 -16.52 -8.12
CA CYS A 27 -3.90 -16.66 -7.67
C CYS A 27 -3.72 -17.06 -6.20
N PHE A 28 -4.72 -16.84 -5.34
CA PHE A 28 -4.60 -17.07 -3.89
C PHE A 28 -5.64 -18.07 -3.34
N LEU A 29 -6.26 -18.90 -4.19
CA LEU A 29 -7.24 -19.92 -3.76
C LEU A 29 -6.62 -21.11 -3.03
N ASP A 30 -5.35 -21.42 -3.30
CA ASP A 30 -4.62 -22.50 -2.66
C ASP A 30 -3.43 -21.94 -1.87
N PRO A 31 -3.08 -22.53 -0.73
CA PRO A 31 -1.88 -22.16 0.00
C PRO A 31 -0.65 -22.37 -0.88
N LEU A 32 -0.07 -21.26 -1.34
CA LEU A 32 1.20 -21.24 -2.03
C LEU A 32 2.33 -21.33 -1.00
N ASP A 33 3.46 -21.92 -1.40
CA ASP A 33 4.69 -21.75 -0.62
C ASP A 33 5.09 -20.25 -0.62
N PRO A 34 5.76 -19.74 0.42
CA PRO A 34 6.16 -18.32 0.50
C PRO A 34 6.98 -17.81 -0.70
N TRP A 35 7.79 -18.67 -1.32
CA TRP A 35 8.53 -18.30 -2.53
C TRP A 35 7.60 -18.11 -3.73
N MET A 36 6.63 -19.01 -3.90
CA MET A 36 5.59 -18.90 -4.92
C MET A 36 4.70 -17.68 -4.69
N GLU A 37 4.32 -17.37 -3.45
CA GLU A 37 3.59 -16.13 -3.12
C GLU A 37 4.35 -14.88 -3.59
N THR A 38 5.67 -14.86 -3.37
CA THR A 38 6.55 -13.77 -3.79
C THR A 38 6.62 -13.64 -5.31
N ILE A 39 6.83 -14.75 -6.02
CA ILE A 39 6.91 -14.78 -7.49
C ILE A 39 5.58 -14.33 -8.11
N VAL A 40 4.45 -14.87 -7.62
CA VAL A 40 3.11 -14.50 -8.08
C VAL A 40 2.87 -13.01 -7.86
N SER A 41 3.21 -12.48 -6.69
CA SER A 41 3.05 -11.06 -6.39
C SER A 41 3.87 -10.15 -7.32
N ILE A 42 5.10 -10.54 -7.65
CA ILE A 42 5.95 -9.80 -8.59
C ILE A 42 5.34 -9.80 -10.01
N GLU A 43 4.95 -10.97 -10.51
CA GLU A 43 4.41 -11.08 -11.86
C GLU A 43 3.03 -10.42 -11.99
N LEU A 44 2.17 -10.51 -10.97
CA LEU A 44 0.90 -9.79 -10.93
C LEU A 44 1.12 -8.28 -10.97
N ASN A 45 2.06 -7.76 -10.17
CA ASN A 45 2.40 -6.33 -10.20
C ASN A 45 2.88 -5.90 -11.58
N ARG A 46 3.69 -6.72 -12.25
CA ARG A 46 4.17 -6.45 -13.59
C ARG A 46 3.04 -6.43 -14.63
N ILE A 47 2.13 -7.40 -14.58
CA ILE A 47 0.99 -7.50 -15.50
C ILE A 47 0.05 -6.30 -15.30
N ILE A 48 -0.35 -6.03 -14.06
CA ILE A 48 -1.26 -4.93 -13.71
C ILE A 48 -0.66 -3.59 -14.13
N ASN A 49 0.60 -3.32 -13.80
CA ASN A 49 1.26 -2.08 -14.19
C ASN A 49 1.30 -1.92 -15.71
N ARG A 50 1.63 -2.97 -16.46
CA ARG A 50 1.63 -2.93 -17.93
C ARG A 50 0.24 -2.61 -18.50
N THR A 51 -0.80 -3.22 -17.95
CA THR A 51 -2.18 -2.95 -18.35
C THR A 51 -2.56 -1.51 -18.05
N LEU A 52 -2.31 -1.02 -16.83
CA LEU A 52 -2.61 0.35 -16.44
C LEU A 52 -1.87 1.38 -17.30
N ILE A 53 -0.58 1.16 -17.60
CA ILE A 53 0.20 2.06 -18.46
C ILE A 53 -0.37 2.09 -19.88
N ARG A 54 -0.86 0.95 -20.40
CA ARG A 54 -1.45 0.87 -21.73
C ARG A 54 -2.81 1.58 -21.79
N GLU A 55 -3.66 1.37 -20.80
CA GLU A 55 -5.01 1.98 -20.75
C GLU A 55 -4.96 3.48 -20.36
N PHE A 56 -3.95 3.90 -19.58
CA PHE A 56 -3.78 5.26 -19.10
C PHE A 56 -2.40 5.83 -19.47
N PRO A 57 -2.08 6.01 -20.77
CA PRO A 57 -0.75 6.44 -21.22
C PRO A 57 -0.40 7.88 -20.78
N ASP A 58 -1.41 8.71 -20.52
CA ASP A 58 -1.23 10.10 -20.07
C ASP A 58 -0.98 10.22 -18.55
N LEU A 59 -1.12 9.13 -17.80
CA LEU A 59 -0.83 9.10 -16.36
C LEU A 59 0.67 8.81 -16.17
N PRO A 60 1.46 9.72 -15.56
CA PRO A 60 2.88 9.47 -15.32
C PRO A 60 3.10 8.17 -14.54
N LEU A 61 4.13 7.41 -14.91
CA LEU A 61 4.41 6.08 -14.34
C LEU A 61 4.44 6.05 -12.79
N HIS A 62 5.02 7.08 -12.19
CA HIS A 62 5.12 7.19 -10.72
C HIS A 62 3.78 7.51 -10.03
N LEU A 63 2.75 7.88 -10.80
CA LEU A 63 1.40 8.18 -10.35
C LEU A 63 0.41 7.06 -10.71
N ILE A 64 0.86 5.96 -11.30
CA ILE A 64 0.00 4.78 -11.49
C ILE A 64 -0.43 4.27 -10.10
N PRO A 65 -1.74 4.02 -9.88
CA PRO A 65 -2.23 3.54 -8.60
C PRO A 65 -1.60 2.19 -8.25
N ARG A 66 -1.24 2.03 -6.97
CA ARG A 66 -0.62 0.81 -6.45
C ARG A 66 -1.63 -0.05 -5.71
N TYR A 67 -1.33 -1.34 -5.61
CA TYR A 67 -2.04 -2.27 -4.74
C TYR A 67 -1.05 -3.11 -3.92
N ILE A 68 -1.52 -3.66 -2.81
CA ILE A 68 -0.84 -4.67 -2.00
C ILE A 68 -1.85 -5.74 -1.63
N GLY A 69 -1.53 -6.99 -1.93
CA GLY A 69 -2.22 -8.16 -1.37
C GLY A 69 -1.37 -8.78 -0.26
N ARG A 70 -1.95 -9.04 0.90
CA ARG A 70 -1.31 -9.75 2.00
C ARG A 70 -2.08 -11.01 2.34
N VAL A 71 -1.35 -12.11 2.45
CA VAL A 71 -1.89 -13.37 2.96
C VAL A 71 -1.81 -13.35 4.48
N LEU A 72 -2.94 -13.20 5.14
CA LEU A 72 -3.06 -13.26 6.59
C LEU A 72 -3.37 -14.70 7.01
N LYS A 73 -2.50 -15.26 7.84
CA LYS A 73 -2.70 -16.59 8.44
C LYS A 73 -3.41 -16.41 9.79
N GLY A 74 -4.61 -16.96 9.89
CA GLY A 74 -5.39 -17.01 11.12
C GLY A 74 -4.69 -17.82 12.22
N VAL A 75 -5.21 -17.69 13.44
CA VAL A 75 -4.66 -18.34 14.63
C VAL A 75 -4.68 -19.87 14.42
N GLY A 76 -3.49 -20.49 14.46
CA GLY A 76 -3.32 -21.93 14.21
C GLY A 76 -3.10 -22.32 12.74
N GLY A 77 -2.92 -21.36 11.83
CA GLY A 77 -2.54 -21.62 10.43
C GLY A 77 -3.64 -22.23 9.56
N LYS A 78 -4.89 -22.27 10.04
CA LYS A 78 -6.02 -22.94 9.38
C LYS A 78 -6.88 -22.01 8.52
N GLU A 79 -6.95 -20.73 8.86
CA GLU A 79 -7.65 -19.74 8.06
C GLU A 79 -6.61 -18.94 7.28
N ILE A 80 -6.82 -18.83 5.97
CA ILE A 80 -6.03 -17.94 5.12
C ILE A 80 -7.02 -16.89 4.62
N SER A 81 -6.77 -15.63 4.95
CA SER A 81 -7.49 -14.51 4.34
C SER A 81 -6.51 -13.68 3.52
N VAL A 82 -7.02 -13.07 2.45
CA VAL A 82 -6.25 -12.12 1.64
C VAL A 82 -6.75 -10.73 2.00
N ASP A 83 -5.87 -9.92 2.58
CA ASP A 83 -6.10 -8.49 2.75
C ASP A 83 -5.63 -7.75 1.50
N LEU A 84 -6.56 -7.08 0.82
CA LEU A 84 -6.28 -6.29 -0.37
C LEU A 84 -6.35 -4.82 -0.04
N SER A 85 -5.28 -4.10 -0.35
CA SER A 85 -5.20 -2.66 -0.25
C SER A 85 -4.96 -2.03 -1.62
N ILE A 86 -5.78 -1.06 -2.02
CA ILE A 86 -5.66 -0.28 -3.26
C ILE A 86 -5.45 1.19 -2.89
N GLN A 87 -4.49 1.86 -3.52
CA GLN A 87 -4.20 3.27 -3.24
C GLN A 87 -5.40 4.17 -3.57
N HIS A 88 -5.88 4.94 -2.59
CA HIS A 88 -7.01 5.85 -2.74
C HIS A 88 -6.60 7.25 -3.19
N TYR A 89 -5.41 7.70 -2.81
CA TYR A 89 -4.95 9.07 -2.99
C TYR A 89 -3.71 9.15 -3.87
N VAL A 90 -3.70 10.13 -4.78
CA VAL A 90 -2.53 10.46 -5.61
C VAL A 90 -1.34 10.77 -4.70
N ASN A 91 -0.24 10.07 -4.94
CA ASN A 91 1.02 10.37 -4.30
C ASN A 91 2.02 10.91 -5.33
N GLU A 92 2.33 12.20 -5.22
CA GLU A 92 3.31 12.87 -6.10
C GLU A 92 4.77 12.62 -5.67
N LYS A 93 5.00 12.11 -4.45
CA LYS A 93 6.34 11.80 -3.95
C LYS A 93 6.78 10.42 -4.43
N LYS A 94 7.78 10.40 -5.31
CA LYS A 94 8.29 9.17 -5.97
C LYS A 94 8.85 8.13 -4.99
N ASP A 95 9.42 8.57 -3.88
CA ASP A 95 10.18 7.72 -2.96
C ASP A 95 9.33 7.11 -1.85
N LEU A 96 8.02 7.38 -1.83
CA LEU A 96 7.13 6.72 -0.87
C LEU A 96 6.76 5.32 -1.37
N LEU A 97 6.99 4.34 -0.51
CA LEU A 97 6.54 2.97 -0.66
C LEU A 97 5.14 2.89 -0.06
N PHE A 98 4.16 2.49 -0.86
CA PHE A 98 2.80 2.25 -0.37
C PHE A 98 2.82 1.02 0.52
N LEU A 99 2.13 1.09 1.66
CA LEU A 99 2.00 0.01 2.64
C LEU A 99 0.55 -0.48 2.73
N GLY A 100 -0.37 0.06 1.95
CA GLY A 100 -1.77 -0.33 2.01
C GLY A 100 -2.64 0.71 2.71
N ASN A 101 -3.84 0.30 3.10
CA ASN A 101 -4.85 1.22 3.63
C ASN A 101 -5.22 0.90 5.08
N HIS A 102 -5.70 1.91 5.80
CA HIS A 102 -6.33 1.72 7.11
C HIS A 102 -7.49 2.67 7.32
N VAL A 103 -8.63 2.15 7.77
CA VAL A 103 -9.81 2.96 8.06
C VAL A 103 -9.85 3.30 9.55
N LEU A 104 -9.79 4.59 9.85
CA LEU A 104 -9.92 5.11 11.21
C LEU A 104 -11.02 6.18 11.22
N ARG A 105 -12.05 5.98 12.05
CA ARG A 105 -13.20 6.90 12.18
C ARG A 105 -13.80 7.26 10.81
N GLU A 106 -14.10 6.24 10.01
CA GLU A 106 -14.68 6.36 8.65
C GLU A 106 -13.78 7.02 7.60
N ILE A 107 -12.54 7.38 7.96
CA ILE A 107 -11.57 7.95 7.03
C ILE A 107 -10.58 6.86 6.62
N CYS A 108 -10.55 6.55 5.32
CA CYS A 108 -9.52 5.71 4.73
C CYS A 108 -8.19 6.47 4.68
N HIS A 109 -7.13 5.86 5.19
CA HIS A 109 -5.78 6.39 5.12
C HIS A 109 -4.94 5.51 4.21
N ASP A 110 -4.30 6.09 3.20
CA ASP A 110 -3.21 5.43 2.51
C ASP A 110 -1.94 5.55 3.34
N LEU A 111 -1.33 4.42 3.63
CA LEU A 111 -0.16 4.31 4.48
C LEU A 111 1.08 4.18 3.61
N TYR A 112 2.17 4.83 4.01
CA TYR A 112 3.44 4.78 3.30
C TYR A 112 4.64 4.77 4.24
N CYS A 113 5.77 4.30 3.74
CA CYS A 113 7.09 4.54 4.33
C CYS A 113 8.09 5.07 3.30
N ALA A 114 9.14 5.70 3.78
CA ALA A 114 10.32 6.03 2.98
C ALA A 114 11.58 5.95 3.83
N PRO A 115 12.72 5.52 3.26
CA PRO A 115 14.00 5.57 3.94
C PRO A 115 14.39 7.03 4.23
N TYR A 116 14.88 7.27 5.44
CA TYR A 116 15.44 8.54 5.88
C TYR A 116 16.95 8.41 5.99
N TYR A 117 17.65 9.13 5.12
CA TYR A 117 19.10 9.09 5.02
C TYR A 117 19.75 10.03 6.05
N ASP A 118 19.80 9.60 7.30
CA ASP A 118 20.56 10.25 8.39
C ASP A 118 21.76 9.40 8.86
N GLY A 119 22.05 8.29 8.17
CA GLY A 119 23.08 7.33 8.56
C GLY A 119 22.62 6.27 9.57
N THR A 120 21.35 6.27 9.99
CA THR A 120 20.80 5.31 10.98
C THR A 120 19.82 4.29 10.42
N ASN A 121 19.63 4.22 9.09
CA ASN A 121 18.61 3.38 8.43
C ASN A 121 17.20 3.58 9.04
N THR A 122 16.85 4.81 9.38
CA THR A 122 15.52 5.14 9.91
C THR A 122 14.49 5.22 8.78
N PHE A 123 13.25 4.83 9.05
CA PHE A 123 12.13 5.04 8.12
C PHE A 123 11.19 6.12 8.65
N ILE A 124 10.70 6.98 7.74
CA ILE A 124 9.61 7.90 8.04
C ILE A 124 8.31 7.30 7.51
N PHE A 125 7.29 7.28 8.36
CA PHE A 125 5.96 6.82 8.03
C PHE A 125 5.04 7.98 7.70
N TYR A 126 4.12 7.75 6.77
CA TYR A 126 3.11 8.71 6.34
C TYR A 126 1.74 8.04 6.31
N ALA A 127 0.70 8.79 6.71
CA ALA A 127 -0.68 8.39 6.54
C ALA A 127 -1.45 9.53 5.85
N ARG A 128 -1.92 9.29 4.63
CA ARG A 128 -2.57 10.28 3.77
C ARG A 128 -4.08 10.02 3.73
N TYR A 129 -4.88 11.07 3.85
CA TYR A 129 -6.35 11.00 3.91
C TYR A 129 -7.04 11.91 2.88
N GLY A 130 -6.30 12.34 1.85
CA GLY A 130 -6.83 13.22 0.81
C GLY A 130 -5.82 13.51 -0.29
N HIS A 131 -6.29 14.10 -1.39
CA HIS A 131 -5.44 14.47 -2.53
C HIS A 131 -4.64 15.76 -2.32
N ARG A 132 -4.96 16.57 -1.31
CA ARG A 132 -4.23 17.82 -1.06
C ARG A 132 -2.88 17.54 -0.42
N LEU A 133 -1.91 18.44 -0.66
CA LEU A 133 -0.54 18.30 -0.15
C LEU A 133 -0.45 18.32 1.38
N ASP A 134 -1.39 18.95 2.06
CA ASP A 134 -1.50 19.04 3.52
C ASP A 134 -2.33 17.91 4.14
N SER A 135 -2.93 17.02 3.33
CA SER A 135 -3.81 15.95 3.80
C SER A 135 -3.02 14.70 4.21
N PHE A 136 -2.00 14.85 5.04
CA PHE A 136 -1.23 13.74 5.58
C PHE A 136 -0.71 13.99 7.00
N THR A 137 -0.47 12.92 7.72
CA THR A 137 0.34 12.91 8.96
C THR A 137 1.62 12.13 8.71
N CYS A 138 2.72 12.50 9.38
CA CYS A 138 3.99 11.77 9.26
C CYS A 138 4.79 11.78 10.55
N GLY A 139 5.66 10.78 10.73
CA GLY A 139 6.65 10.76 11.80
C GLY A 139 7.22 9.38 12.08
N ALA A 140 8.53 9.30 12.33
CA ALA A 140 9.23 8.04 12.63
C ALA A 140 9.06 7.62 14.12
N SER A 141 9.53 8.48 15.04
CA SER A 141 9.51 8.19 16.49
C SER A 141 8.10 8.09 17.07
N SER A 142 7.15 8.84 16.52
CA SER A 142 5.74 8.79 16.89
C SER A 142 5.11 7.47 16.47
N ALA A 143 5.38 6.98 15.26
CA ALA A 143 4.84 5.72 14.74
C ALA A 143 5.29 4.53 15.59
N ARG A 144 6.59 4.42 15.86
CA ARG A 144 7.17 3.36 16.70
C ARG A 144 6.63 3.38 18.12
N SER A 145 6.63 4.55 18.76
CA SER A 145 6.13 4.68 20.14
C SER A 145 4.65 4.31 20.24
N GLN A 146 3.84 4.78 19.29
CA GLN A 146 2.40 4.47 19.27
C GLN A 146 2.14 2.98 19.02
N TYR A 147 2.93 2.33 18.18
CA TYR A 147 2.86 0.89 17.94
C TYR A 147 3.14 0.08 19.20
N HIS A 148 4.26 0.33 19.89
CA HIS A 148 4.60 -0.41 21.12
C HIS A 148 3.65 -0.14 22.29
N LEU A 149 2.98 1.02 22.30
CA LEU A 149 1.93 1.33 23.27
C LEU A 149 0.56 0.72 22.91
N GLY A 150 0.45 0.03 21.76
CA GLY A 150 -0.81 -0.57 21.30
C GLY A 150 -1.86 0.47 20.85
N LEU A 151 -1.43 1.68 20.48
CA LEU A 151 -2.34 2.70 19.98
C LEU A 151 -2.74 2.37 18.54
N GLY A 152 -4.02 2.45 18.20
CA GLY A 152 -4.56 2.21 16.86
C GLY A 152 -4.56 3.44 15.96
N SER A 153 -3.45 4.18 15.89
CA SER A 153 -3.33 5.34 15.01
C SER A 153 -2.92 4.92 13.58
N PRO A 154 -3.11 5.78 12.56
CA PRO A 154 -2.67 5.44 11.21
C PRO A 154 -1.14 5.25 11.12
N LEU A 155 -0.37 6.00 11.90
CA LEU A 155 1.09 5.90 11.91
C LEU A 155 1.58 4.62 12.61
N SER A 156 0.94 4.19 13.69
CA SER A 156 1.30 2.92 14.33
C SER A 156 0.94 1.72 13.46
N VAL A 157 -0.17 1.79 12.72
CA VAL A 157 -0.55 0.76 11.74
C VAL A 157 0.46 0.73 10.60
N ALA A 158 0.86 1.88 10.06
CA ALA A 158 1.91 1.96 9.03
C ALA A 158 3.22 1.32 9.52
N TYR A 159 3.62 1.56 10.77
CA TYR A 159 4.78 0.91 11.37
C TYR A 159 4.61 -0.61 11.42
N GLY A 160 3.47 -1.10 11.93
CA GLY A 160 3.18 -2.53 12.02
C GLY A 160 3.18 -3.23 10.65
N MET A 161 2.63 -2.59 9.62
CA MET A 161 2.68 -3.09 8.24
C MET A 161 4.11 -3.14 7.71
N ALA A 162 4.94 -2.15 8.00
CA ALA A 162 6.34 -2.17 7.56
C ALA A 162 7.19 -3.22 8.29
N VAL A 163 6.88 -3.54 9.55
CA VAL A 163 7.47 -4.69 10.25
C VAL A 163 7.03 -6.00 9.59
N HIS A 164 5.73 -6.14 9.34
CA HIS A 164 5.17 -7.33 8.70
C HIS A 164 5.79 -7.59 7.32
N ASP A 165 5.95 -6.53 6.52
CA ASP A 165 6.51 -6.62 5.17
C ASP A 165 8.05 -6.67 5.14
N GLY A 166 8.71 -6.68 6.31
CA GLY A 166 10.16 -6.85 6.43
C GLY A 166 10.99 -5.61 6.06
N TYR A 167 10.38 -4.42 5.96
CA TYR A 167 11.11 -3.17 5.72
C TYR A 167 11.92 -2.71 6.94
N ILE A 168 11.44 -3.03 8.15
CA ILE A 168 12.08 -2.70 9.41
C ILE A 168 12.02 -3.87 10.39
N ASN A 169 12.98 -3.96 11.30
CA ASN A 169 12.94 -4.95 12.38
C ASN A 169 11.93 -4.53 13.45
N GLY A 170 11.06 -5.47 13.85
CA GLY A 170 10.02 -5.30 14.86
C GLY A 170 10.54 -5.13 16.29
#